data_AF-A0A235J1L2-F1
#
_entry.id   AF-A0A235J1L2-F1
#
_cell.length_a   1.000
_cell.length_b   1.000
_cell.length_c   1.000
_cell.angle_alpha   90.00
_cell.angle_beta   90.00
_cell.angle_gamma   90.00
#
_symmetry.space_group_name_H-M   'P 1'
#
loop_
_entity.id
_entity.type
_entity.pdbx_description
1 polymer ?
#
loop_
_entity_poly.entity_id
_entity_poly.type
_entity_poly.pdbx_seq_one_letter_code
_entity_poly.pdbx_strand_id
1 'polypeptide(L)'
;MGRVWTYWEFDHPLGSTVRVISTPLGLEIFAEDVFQIIAPELNNEKIVPLHIQSRERHVIIGEQITIVKTLNSGAIYNLKCMVKKQMINNFTQWIRSNVLPIFQKDVF
;
A
#
# COMPACT_ATOMS: atom_id res chain seq x y z
N MET A 1 1.21 21.95 10.06
CA MET A 1 0.30 20.80 10.22
C MET A 1 0.30 20.00 8.93
N GLY A 2 0.53 18.69 8.99
CA GLY A 2 0.55 17.83 7.80
C GLY A 2 -0.84 17.65 7.20
N ARG A 3 -0.91 17.40 5.88
CA ARG A 3 -2.16 17.04 5.20
C ARG A 3 -2.67 15.71 5.77
N VAL A 4 -3.92 15.70 6.21
CA VAL A 4 -4.62 14.50 6.66
C VAL A 4 -5.27 13.83 5.44
N TRP A 5 -5.09 12.53 5.31
CA TRP A 5 -5.58 11.74 4.20
C TRP A 5 -6.74 10.85 4.62
N THR A 6 -7.68 10.63 3.69
CA THR A 6 -8.64 9.52 3.75
C THR A 6 -8.07 8.33 2.99
N TYR A 7 -8.60 7.14 3.27
CA TYR A 7 -8.20 5.90 2.61
C TYR A 7 -9.43 5.13 2.13
N TRP A 8 -9.19 4.21 1.20
CA TRP A 8 -10.19 3.27 0.68
C TRP A 8 -9.73 1.84 0.91
N GLU A 9 -10.67 0.94 1.15
CA GLU A 9 -10.43 -0.47 1.37
C GLU A 9 -10.83 -1.29 0.14
N PHE A 10 -9.99 -2.28 -0.20
CA PHE A 10 -10.22 -3.20 -1.31
C PHE A 10 -9.95 -4.62 -0.86
N ASP A 11 -10.87 -5.53 -1.18
CA ASP A 11 -10.71 -6.94 -0.88
C ASP A 11 -9.77 -7.61 -1.88
N HIS A 12 -8.65 -8.13 -1.37
CA HIS A 12 -7.71 -8.91 -2.16
C HIS A 12 -8.19 -10.37 -2.26
N PRO A 13 -8.02 -11.05 -3.41
CA PRO A 13 -8.43 -12.45 -3.59
C PRO A 13 -7.82 -13.47 -2.62
N LEU A 14 -6.78 -13.07 -1.87
CA LEU A 14 -6.17 -13.90 -0.82
C LEU A 14 -6.86 -13.76 0.55
N GLY A 15 -7.98 -13.02 0.63
CA GLY A 15 -8.73 -12.80 1.87
C GLY A 15 -8.16 -11.69 2.77
N SER A 16 -7.26 -10.87 2.24
CA SER A 16 -6.71 -9.69 2.92
C SER A 16 -7.37 -8.40 2.44
N THR A 17 -7.48 -7.40 3.31
CA THR A 17 -7.89 -6.05 2.93
C THR A 17 -6.67 -5.22 2.55
N VAL A 18 -6.78 -4.42 1.49
CA VAL A 18 -5.74 -3.50 1.04
C VAL A 18 -6.25 -2.07 1.15
N ARG A 19 -5.60 -1.27 2.00
CA ARG A 19 -5.90 0.14 2.20
C ARG A 19 -5.04 1.01 1.31
N VAL A 20 -5.69 1.93 0.60
CA VAL A 20 -5.10 2.77 -0.44
C VAL A 20 -5.41 4.23 -0.18
N ILE A 21 -4.41 5.08 -0.36
CA ILE A 21 -4.51 6.53 -0.33
C ILE A 21 -4.27 7.06 -1.74
N SER A 22 -5.19 7.90 -2.22
CA SER A 22 -4.99 8.65 -3.46
C SER A 22 -4.28 9.97 -3.17
N THR A 23 -3.03 10.11 -3.63
CA THR A 23 -2.25 11.35 -3.51
C THR A 23 -2.10 12.03 -4.88
N PRO A 24 -1.76 13.33 -4.94
CA PRO A 24 -1.43 14.01 -6.20
C PRO A 24 -0.29 13.36 -7.00
N LEU A 25 0.56 12.56 -6.35
CA LEU A 25 1.66 11.84 -6.99
C LEU A 25 1.26 10.41 -7.42
N GLY A 26 0.01 10.01 -7.19
CA GLY A 26 -0.53 8.69 -7.46
C GLY A 26 -0.96 7.95 -6.19
N LEU A 27 -1.26 6.67 -6.36
CA LEU A 27 -1.71 5.80 -5.28
C LEU A 27 -0.56 5.38 -4.36
N GLU A 28 -0.82 5.43 -3.08
CA GLU A 28 0.03 4.86 -2.03
C GLU A 28 -0.77 3.81 -1.27
N ILE A 29 -0.13 2.71 -0.89
CA ILE A 29 -0.76 1.56 -0.24
C ILE A 29 -0.19 1.43 1.17
N PHE A 30 -0.99 1.06 2.15
CA PHE A 30 -0.51 0.81 3.50
C PHE A 30 0.57 -0.27 3.48
N ALA A 31 1.70 0.00 4.13
CA ALA A 31 2.86 -0.88 4.07
C ALA A 31 2.56 -2.25 4.69
N GLU A 32 1.80 -2.27 5.79
CA GLU A 32 1.37 -3.50 6.47
C GLU A 32 0.56 -4.42 5.53
N ASP A 33 -0.41 -3.89 4.78
CA ASP A 33 -1.24 -4.66 3.86
C ASP A 33 -0.41 -5.23 2.70
N VAL A 34 0.56 -4.45 2.22
CA VAL A 34 1.53 -4.92 1.22
C VAL A 34 2.32 -6.10 1.79
N PHE A 35 2.96 -5.94 2.96
CA PHE A 35 3.78 -7.01 3.54
C PHE A 35 2.96 -8.26 3.84
N GLN A 36 1.74 -8.13 4.35
CA GLN A 36 0.86 -9.28 4.58
C GLN A 36 0.64 -10.11 3.31
N ILE A 37 0.54 -9.46 2.14
CA ILE A 37 0.24 -10.12 0.87
C ILE A 37 1.50 -10.63 0.17
N ILE A 38 2.52 -9.78 -0.02
CA ILE A 38 3.68 -10.13 -0.84
C ILE A 38 4.85 -10.66 -0.01
N ALA A 39 4.91 -10.36 1.29
CA ALA A 39 6.03 -10.73 2.15
C ALA A 39 5.58 -11.09 3.58
N PRO A 40 4.65 -12.05 3.76
CA PRO A 40 4.10 -12.37 5.07
C PRO A 40 5.20 -12.80 6.06
N GLU A 41 6.26 -13.41 5.56
CA GLU A 41 7.45 -13.80 6.34
C GLU A 41 8.22 -12.61 6.93
N LEU A 42 8.13 -11.42 6.31
CA LEU A 42 8.72 -10.17 6.79
C LEU A 42 7.81 -9.42 7.79
N ASN A 43 6.58 -9.91 8.00
CA ASN A 43 5.59 -9.30 8.90
C ASN A 43 5.68 -9.84 10.35
N ASN A 44 6.61 -10.74 10.64
CA ASN A 44 6.81 -11.33 11.97
C ASN A 44 7.47 -10.33 12.94
N GLU A 45 6.67 -9.51 13.63
CA GLU A 45 6.88 -8.73 14.89
C GLU A 45 8.18 -7.93 15.12
N LYS A 46 9.26 -8.20 14.42
CA LYS A 46 10.48 -7.40 14.35
C LYS A 46 10.35 -6.56 13.11
N ILE A 47 9.85 -5.34 13.34
CA ILE A 47 9.96 -4.17 12.46
C ILE A 47 11.24 -4.31 11.65
N VAL A 48 11.15 -4.82 10.43
CA VAL A 48 12.34 -4.87 9.59
C VAL A 48 12.56 -3.40 9.23
N PRO A 49 13.63 -2.75 9.71
CA PRO A 49 13.96 -1.40 9.29
C PRO A 49 14.61 -1.57 7.92
N LEU A 50 13.81 -2.02 6.96
CA LEU A 50 14.23 -2.02 5.59
C LEU A 50 14.31 -0.55 5.22
N HIS A 51 15.38 -0.15 4.55
CA HIS A 51 15.47 1.10 3.79
C HIS A 51 14.46 1.12 2.62
N ILE A 52 13.25 0.60 2.85
CA ILE A 52 12.12 0.78 1.97
C ILE A 52 11.78 2.25 2.08
N GLN A 53 11.62 2.89 0.91
CA GLN A 53 11.24 4.29 0.76
C GLN A 53 9.76 4.49 1.16
N SER A 54 9.40 4.04 2.36
CA SER A 54 8.10 4.24 2.96
C SER A 54 7.92 5.72 3.30
N ARG A 55 6.69 6.18 3.13
CA ARG A 55 6.29 7.55 3.49
C ARG A 55 5.40 7.47 4.72
N GLU A 56 5.53 8.43 5.61
CA GLU A 56 4.61 8.58 6.73
C GLU A 56 3.45 9.49 6.34
N ARG A 57 2.23 9.02 6.57
CA ARG A 57 0.99 9.74 6.27
C ARG A 57 0.14 9.83 7.52
N HIS A 58 -0.45 11.00 7.76
CA HIS A 58 -1.48 11.16 8.77
C HIS A 58 -2.81 10.77 8.13
N VAL A 59 -3.46 9.75 8.68
CA VAL A 59 -4.70 9.18 8.14
C VAL A 59 -5.76 9.15 9.24
N ILE A 60 -7.01 9.45 8.90
CA ILE A 60 -8.14 9.31 9.82
C ILE A 60 -8.54 7.84 9.84
N ILE A 61 -8.42 7.19 10.99
CA ILE A 61 -8.90 5.82 11.23
C ILE A 61 -9.90 5.90 12.39
N GLY A 62 -11.17 5.59 12.09
CA GLY A 62 -12.27 5.88 13.01
C GLY A 62 -12.35 7.38 13.31
N GLU A 63 -12.26 7.75 14.59
CA GLU A 63 -12.29 9.15 15.05
C GLU A 63 -10.90 9.72 15.39
N GLN A 64 -9.82 8.98 15.08
CA GLN A 64 -8.46 9.34 15.45
C GLN A 64 -7.56 9.57 14.23
N ILE A 65 -6.60 10.48 14.37
CA ILE A 65 -5.53 10.68 13.37
C ILE A 65 -4.37 9.77 13.74
N THR A 66 -4.08 8.81 12.89
CA THR A 66 -2.99 7.83 13.05
C THR A 66 -1.90 8.09 12.03
N ILE A 67 -0.64 7.96 12.43
CA ILE A 67 0.49 7.98 11.51
C ILE A 67 0.68 6.57 10.97
N VAL A 68 0.58 6.41 9.65
CA VAL A 68 0.77 5.13 8.96
C VAL A 68 1.91 5.22 7.97
N LYS A 69 2.58 4.08 7.73
CA LYS A 69 3.57 3.95 6.67
C LYS A 69 2.89 3.50 5.38
N THR A 70 3.20 4.17 4.28
CA THR A 70 2.68 3.85 2.96
C THR A 70 3.79 3.61 1.94
N LEU A 71 3.48 2.80 0.93
CA LEU A 71 4.35 2.46 -0.18
C LEU A 71 3.71 2.89 -1.49
N ASN A 72 4.45 3.60 -2.32
CA ASN A 72 4.07 3.84 -3.71
C ASN A 72 4.54 2.68 -4.61
N SER A 73 4.18 2.74 -5.89
CA SER A 73 4.55 1.72 -6.89
C SER A 73 6.05 1.47 -6.98
N GLY A 74 6.88 2.53 -6.88
CA GLY A 74 8.34 2.42 -6.89
C GLY A 74 8.87 1.68 -5.67
N ALA A 75 8.39 2.02 -4.48
CA ALA A 75 8.77 1.37 -3.24
C ALA A 75 8.36 -0.12 -3.23
N ILE A 76 7.17 -0.45 -3.73
CA ILE A 76 6.70 -1.84 -3.88
C ILE A 76 7.57 -2.61 -4.87
N TYR A 77 7.92 -2.01 -5.99
CA TYR A 77 8.79 -2.65 -6.99
C TYR A 77 10.19 -2.95 -6.44
N ASN A 78 10.73 -2.09 -5.57
CA ASN A 78 12.04 -2.27 -4.95
C ASN A 78 12.09 -3.45 -3.97
N LEU A 79 10.95 -4.01 -3.55
CA LEU A 79 10.88 -5.23 -2.76
C LEU A 79 11.37 -6.47 -3.51
N LYS A 80 11.61 -6.37 -4.83
CA LYS A 80 12.13 -7.48 -5.66
C LYS A 80 13.48 -8.03 -5.19
N CYS A 81 14.21 -7.26 -4.38
CA CYS A 81 15.47 -7.69 -3.77
C CYS A 81 15.28 -8.58 -2.54
N MET A 82 14.05 -8.66 -2.02
CA MET A 82 13.70 -9.33 -0.75
C MET A 82 12.59 -10.36 -0.94
N VAL A 83 11.78 -10.20 -1.98
CA VAL A 83 10.58 -10.98 -2.26
C VAL A 83 10.64 -11.50 -3.69
N LYS A 84 10.06 -12.67 -3.95
CA LYS A 84 9.93 -13.23 -5.30
C LYS A 84 9.26 -12.20 -6.22
N LYS A 85 9.93 -11.86 -7.32
CA LYS A 85 9.44 -10.92 -8.35
C LYS A 85 8.01 -11.23 -8.82
N GLN A 86 7.65 -12.51 -8.88
CA GLN A 86 6.30 -12.95 -9.26
C GLN A 86 5.22 -12.44 -8.29
N MET A 87 5.47 -12.44 -6.97
CA MET A 87 4.52 -11.92 -5.98
C MET A 87 4.25 -10.43 -6.20
N ILE A 88 5.31 -9.65 -6.44
CA ILE A 88 5.23 -8.22 -6.74
C ILE A 88 4.47 -7.98 -8.04
N ASN A 89 4.76 -8.75 -9.09
CA ASN A 89 4.06 -8.64 -10.36
C ASN A 89 2.56 -8.95 -10.21
N ASN A 90 2.21 -10.03 -9.51
CA ASN A 90 0.82 -10.42 -9.27
C ASN A 90 0.07 -9.33 -8.50
N PHE A 91 0.67 -8.82 -7.42
CA PHE A 91 0.08 -7.76 -6.61
C PHE A 91 -0.09 -6.46 -7.39
N THR A 92 0.95 -6.02 -8.11
CA THR A 92 0.88 -4.79 -8.91
C THR A 92 -0.09 -4.91 -10.08
N GLN A 93 -0.22 -6.09 -10.70
CA GLN A 93 -1.23 -6.36 -11.70
C GLN A 93 -2.63 -6.29 -11.11
N TRP A 94 -2.85 -6.87 -9.93
CA TRP A 94 -4.14 -6.78 -9.24
C TRP A 94 -4.52 -5.33 -8.93
N ILE A 95 -3.59 -4.51 -8.41
CA ILE A 95 -3.81 -3.07 -8.19
C ILE A 95 -4.24 -2.38 -9.48
N ARG A 96 -3.54 -2.63 -10.59
CA ARG A 96 -3.87 -2.02 -11.89
C ARG A 96 -5.24 -2.41 -12.43
N SER A 97 -5.64 -3.67 -12.22
CA SER A 97 -6.90 -4.19 -12.75
C SER A 97 -8.12 -3.87 -11.89
N ASN A 98 -7.95 -3.74 -10.56
CA ASN A 98 -9.09 -3.68 -9.63
C ASN A 98 -9.17 -2.36 -8.85
N VAL A 99 -8.03 -1.77 -8.51
CA VAL A 99 -7.96 -0.57 -7.65
C VAL A 99 -7.84 0.69 -8.50
N LEU A 100 -6.83 0.75 -9.37
CA LEU A 100 -6.51 1.93 -10.16
C LEU A 100 -7.71 2.47 -10.99
N PRO A 101 -8.55 1.63 -11.63
CA PRO A 101 -9.67 2.12 -12.43
C PRO A 101 -10.70 2.92 -11.62
N ILE A 102 -10.82 2.68 -10.31
CA ILE A 102 -11.79 3.38 -9.45
C ILE A 102 -11.38 4.84 -9.25
N PHE A 103 -10.08 5.14 -9.25
CA PHE A 103 -9.55 6.50 -9.11
C PHE A 103 -9.36 7.23 -10.44
N GLN A 104 -9.47 6.52 -11.57
CA GLN A 104 -9.34 7.08 -12.92
C GLN A 104 -10.69 7.38 -13.59
N LYS A 105 -11.80 6.86 -13.04
CA LYS A 105 -13.14 7.07 -13.60
C LYS A 105 -13.66 8.51 -13.49
N ASP A 106 -13.08 9.33 -12.61
CA ASP A 106 -13.49 10.72 -12.40
C ASP A 106 -12.79 11.75 -13.32
N VAL A 107 -12.09 11.29 -14.38
CA VAL A 107 -11.31 12.15 -15.29
C VAL A 107 -11.88 12.21 -16.72
N PHE A 108 -13.10 11.73 -16.96
CA PHE A 108 -13.75 11.79 -18.27
C PHE A 108 -15.12 12.46 -18.22
#